data_AF-A0A814XAZ7-F1
#
_entry.id   AF-A0A814XAZ7-F1
#
_cell.length_a   1.000
_cell.length_b   1.000
_cell.length_c   1.000
_cell.angle_alpha   90.00
_cell.angle_beta   90.00
_cell.angle_gamma   90.00
#
_symmetry.space_group_name_H-M   'P 1'
#
loop_
_entity.id
_entity.type
_entity.pdbx_description
1 polymer ?
#
loop_
_entity_poly.entity_id
_entity_poly.type
_entity_poly.pdbx_seq_one_letter_code
_entity_poly.pdbx_strand_id
1 'polypeptide(L)'
;MASDDATSLVSGLLKHHYTFSPILGYPLTTKNARELDLSIHNKEIQKHPDWEAYVNSLDHINFVWLGGYGEERNIYSQGAQFAENDRCIHLGVDITLKANTPIYAPLPGRIHSFQNNDKPFDYGPTIILEHDLDKNIHFYTLYGHLSLISLENLTVGQSFEPGQLVGYIGSKSENGGWSPHLHFQIISDMDNMKGDYPGVASKIDALTMLHKCPDPQLILGFPEKPVIY
;
A
#
# COMPACT_ATOMS: atom_id res chain seq x y z
N MET A 1 -12.07 15.94 -17.84
CA MET A 1 -11.08 16.62 -16.98
C MET A 1 -10.33 15.62 -16.09
N ALA A 2 -10.96 14.61 -15.50
CA ALA A 2 -10.27 13.58 -14.69
C ALA A 2 -9.39 12.55 -15.48
N SER A 3 -9.48 12.49 -16.81
CA SER A 3 -8.70 11.54 -17.63
C SER A 3 -7.24 11.91 -17.81
N ASP A 4 -6.93 13.21 -17.74
CA ASP A 4 -5.58 13.72 -18.00
C ASP A 4 -4.69 13.65 -16.74
N ASP A 5 -5.26 13.76 -15.55
CA ASP A 5 -4.51 13.87 -14.29
C ASP A 5 -3.87 12.54 -13.86
N ALA A 6 -4.59 11.41 -13.91
CA ALA A 6 -3.99 10.11 -13.56
C ALA A 6 -2.95 9.66 -14.59
N THR A 7 -3.18 9.96 -15.88
CA THR A 7 -2.22 9.71 -16.96
C THR A 7 -0.94 10.55 -16.76
N SER A 8 -1.10 11.80 -16.31
CA SER A 8 0.00 12.69 -15.93
C SER A 8 0.76 12.17 -14.71
N LEU A 9 0.06 11.71 -13.67
CA LEU A 9 0.66 11.13 -12.47
C LEU A 9 1.50 9.89 -12.78
N VAL A 10 0.94 8.92 -13.49
CA VAL A 10 1.67 7.68 -13.86
C VAL A 10 2.91 8.04 -14.69
N SER A 11 2.77 8.91 -15.68
CA SER A 11 3.89 9.35 -16.52
C SER A 11 4.98 10.07 -15.70
N GLY A 12 4.59 10.90 -14.74
CA GLY A 12 5.51 11.58 -13.82
C GLY A 12 6.26 10.61 -12.91
N LEU A 13 5.56 9.67 -12.30
CA LEU A 13 6.18 8.65 -11.47
C LEU A 13 7.18 7.81 -12.27
N LEU A 14 6.81 7.37 -13.48
CA LEU A 14 7.73 6.68 -14.39
C LEU A 14 8.93 7.54 -14.78
N LYS A 15 8.75 8.84 -15.00
CA LYS A 15 9.85 9.76 -15.33
C LYS A 15 10.84 9.91 -14.17
N HIS A 16 10.39 9.85 -12.92
CA HIS A 16 11.21 10.15 -11.74
C HIS A 16 11.58 8.94 -10.88
N HIS A 17 11.13 7.73 -11.22
CA HIS A 17 11.30 6.52 -10.40
C HIS A 17 12.74 6.26 -9.91
N TYR A 18 13.76 6.61 -10.68
CA TYR A 18 15.17 6.44 -10.32
C TYR A 18 15.63 7.36 -9.17
N THR A 19 14.83 8.34 -8.77
CA THR A 19 15.12 9.27 -7.68
C THR A 19 14.53 8.81 -6.34
N PHE A 20 13.66 7.80 -6.35
CA PHE A 20 12.91 7.40 -5.16
C PHE A 20 13.77 6.57 -4.22
N SER A 21 13.69 6.89 -2.93
CA SER A 21 14.35 6.12 -1.88
C SER A 21 13.59 4.81 -1.62
N PRO A 22 14.27 3.71 -1.29
CA PRO A 22 13.58 2.46 -1.02
C PRO A 22 12.76 2.52 0.27
N ILE A 23 11.49 2.09 0.19
CA ILE A 23 10.54 2.13 1.32
C ILE A 23 10.97 1.28 2.52
N LEU A 24 11.79 0.24 2.29
CA LEU A 24 12.35 -0.64 3.33
C LEU A 24 13.78 -0.26 3.74
N GLY A 25 14.31 0.86 3.23
CA GLY A 25 15.70 1.29 3.43
C GLY A 25 16.74 0.53 2.58
N TYR A 26 16.29 -0.47 1.80
CA TYR A 26 17.09 -1.19 0.81
C TYR A 26 16.25 -1.49 -0.44
N PRO A 27 16.86 -1.56 -1.64
CA PRO A 27 16.13 -1.81 -2.88
C PRO A 27 15.56 -3.24 -2.92
N LEU A 28 14.35 -3.35 -3.46
CA LEU A 28 13.71 -4.63 -3.77
C LEU A 28 14.19 -5.09 -5.15
N THR A 29 14.65 -6.34 -5.22
CA THR A 29 15.23 -6.94 -6.43
C THR A 29 14.82 -8.40 -6.52
N THR A 30 15.03 -9.02 -7.67
CA THR A 30 14.82 -10.47 -7.85
C THR A 30 15.74 -11.34 -6.96
N LYS A 31 16.70 -10.76 -6.23
CA LYS A 31 17.53 -11.49 -5.25
C LYS A 31 16.89 -11.59 -3.87
N ASN A 32 16.05 -10.63 -3.47
CA ASN A 32 15.51 -10.51 -2.11
C ASN A 32 13.98 -10.30 -2.06
N ALA A 33 13.30 -10.22 -3.21
CA ALA A 33 11.87 -10.01 -3.28
C ALA A 33 11.18 -10.96 -4.27
N ARG A 34 9.92 -11.28 -4.01
CA ARG A 34 9.07 -12.13 -4.85
C ARG A 34 7.66 -11.55 -4.95
N GLU A 35 7.06 -11.71 -6.11
CA GLU A 35 5.63 -11.43 -6.28
C GLU A 35 4.79 -12.46 -5.53
N LEU A 36 3.68 -12.00 -4.96
CA LEU A 36 2.73 -12.78 -4.19
C LEU A 36 1.33 -12.55 -4.76
N ASP A 37 0.82 -13.54 -5.49
CA ASP A 37 -0.55 -13.53 -6.01
C ASP A 37 -1.52 -13.89 -4.88
N LEU A 38 -2.30 -12.92 -4.38
CA LEU A 38 -3.35 -13.14 -3.37
C LEU A 38 -4.75 -13.21 -3.98
N SER A 39 -4.85 -13.28 -5.30
CA SER A 39 -6.13 -13.32 -6.01
C SER A 39 -6.84 -14.66 -5.84
N ILE A 40 -8.14 -14.64 -6.10
CA ILE A 40 -8.97 -15.85 -6.18
C ILE A 40 -8.51 -16.85 -7.26
N HIS A 41 -7.62 -16.45 -8.17
CA HIS A 41 -7.08 -17.31 -9.23
C HIS A 41 -5.86 -18.12 -8.78
N ASN A 42 -5.24 -17.77 -7.65
CA ASN A 42 -4.11 -18.53 -7.13
C ASN A 42 -4.56 -19.86 -6.52
N LYS A 43 -4.30 -20.94 -7.26
CA LYS A 43 -4.62 -22.32 -6.83
C LYS A 43 -3.78 -22.79 -5.65
N GLU A 44 -2.62 -22.18 -5.40
CA GLU A 44 -1.81 -22.53 -4.23
C GLU A 44 -2.52 -22.12 -2.94
N ILE A 45 -3.14 -20.95 -2.88
CA ILE A 45 -3.94 -20.52 -1.70
C ILE A 45 -5.01 -21.55 -1.35
N GLN A 46 -5.66 -22.14 -2.36
CA GLN A 46 -6.71 -23.14 -2.18
C GLN A 46 -6.21 -24.44 -1.53
N LYS A 47 -4.89 -24.67 -1.46
CA LYS A 47 -4.27 -25.81 -0.76
C LYS A 47 -4.04 -25.53 0.73
N HIS A 48 -4.20 -24.28 1.17
CA HIS A 48 -4.07 -23.87 2.57
C HIS A 48 -5.46 -23.63 3.19
N PRO A 49 -5.59 -23.76 4.53
CA PRO A 49 -6.86 -23.51 5.22
C PRO A 49 -7.41 -22.09 5.02
N ASP A 50 -6.50 -21.13 4.95
CA ASP A 50 -6.79 -19.71 4.72
C ASP A 50 -5.56 -19.00 4.13
N TRP A 51 -5.72 -17.72 3.83
CA TRP A 51 -4.66 -16.89 3.26
C TRP A 51 -3.51 -16.66 4.26
N GLU A 52 -3.78 -16.55 5.58
CA GLU A 52 -2.74 -16.38 6.59
C GLU A 52 -1.82 -17.61 6.61
N ALA A 53 -2.38 -18.81 6.56
CA ALA A 53 -1.64 -20.06 6.50
C ALA A 53 -0.83 -20.19 5.20
N TYR A 54 -1.34 -19.69 4.08
CA TYR A 54 -0.57 -19.62 2.84
C TYR A 54 0.62 -18.67 3.00
N VAL A 55 0.38 -17.42 3.41
CA VAL A 55 1.44 -16.42 3.60
C VAL A 55 2.49 -16.92 4.59
N ASN A 56 2.07 -17.52 5.71
CA ASN A 56 2.98 -18.07 6.73
C ASN A 56 3.81 -19.27 6.23
N SER A 57 3.39 -19.94 5.16
CA SER A 57 4.15 -21.05 4.57
C SER A 57 5.32 -20.61 3.68
N LEU A 58 5.36 -19.33 3.30
CA LEU A 58 6.37 -18.77 2.41
C LEU A 58 7.72 -18.60 3.12
N ASP A 59 8.79 -18.48 2.32
CA ASP A 59 10.13 -18.21 2.82
C ASP A 59 10.31 -16.73 3.18
N HIS A 60 10.12 -16.41 4.46
CA HIS A 60 10.31 -15.07 5.04
C HIS A 60 11.75 -14.81 5.52
N ILE A 61 12.66 -15.76 5.31
CA ILE A 61 14.08 -15.58 5.66
C ILE A 61 14.82 -14.94 4.49
N ASN A 62 14.58 -15.44 3.28
CA ASN A 62 15.31 -15.00 2.09
C ASN A 62 14.55 -13.95 1.27
N PHE A 63 13.22 -13.89 1.39
CA PHE A 63 12.40 -13.06 0.51
C PHE A 63 11.41 -12.17 1.26
N VAL A 64 11.26 -10.96 0.74
CA VAL A 64 10.10 -10.10 0.95
C VAL A 64 9.06 -10.43 -0.10
N TRP A 65 7.80 -10.61 0.33
CA TRP A 65 6.70 -10.96 -0.56
C TRP A 65 5.82 -9.74 -0.80
N LEU A 66 5.60 -9.40 -2.07
CA LEU A 66 4.84 -8.22 -2.48
C LEU A 66 3.75 -8.61 -3.45
N GLY A 67 2.54 -8.09 -3.28
CA GLY A 67 1.56 -8.23 -4.35
C GLY A 67 0.20 -7.64 -4.10
N GLY A 68 -0.64 -7.93 -5.08
CA GLY A 68 -2.06 -7.66 -5.09
C GLY A 68 -2.56 -6.27 -5.34
N TYR A 69 -1.85 -5.47 -6.13
CA TYR A 69 -2.51 -4.38 -6.82
C TYR A 69 -3.52 -4.91 -7.85
N GLY A 70 -4.77 -4.45 -7.78
CA GLY A 70 -5.84 -4.80 -8.72
C GLY A 70 -6.37 -6.23 -8.62
N GLU A 71 -5.96 -6.99 -7.60
CA GLU A 71 -6.42 -8.37 -7.41
C GLU A 71 -7.85 -8.43 -6.86
N GLU A 72 -8.65 -9.33 -7.42
CA GLU A 72 -9.86 -9.80 -6.77
C GLU A 72 -9.48 -10.80 -5.66
N ARG A 73 -9.71 -10.43 -4.40
CA ARG A 73 -9.40 -11.27 -3.24
C ARG A 73 -10.66 -11.64 -2.46
N ASN A 74 -10.73 -12.89 -1.99
CA ASN A 74 -11.84 -13.38 -1.16
C ASN A 74 -11.63 -13.13 0.34
N ILE A 75 -10.46 -12.66 0.77
CA ILE A 75 -10.10 -12.46 2.18
C ILE A 75 -11.03 -11.48 2.90
N TYR A 76 -11.56 -10.51 2.17
CA TYR A 76 -12.43 -9.46 2.71
C TYR A 76 -13.84 -9.97 3.02
N SER A 77 -14.28 -11.07 2.40
CA SER A 77 -15.64 -11.63 2.60
C SER A 77 -15.96 -12.03 4.05
N GLN A 78 -14.95 -12.16 4.92
CA GLN A 78 -15.12 -12.49 6.33
C GLN A 78 -15.40 -11.26 7.23
N GLY A 79 -15.13 -10.03 6.76
CA GLY A 79 -15.40 -8.81 7.51
C GLY A 79 -16.78 -8.23 7.17
N ALA A 80 -17.60 -7.95 8.18
CA ALA A 80 -18.95 -7.38 8.01
C ALA A 80 -18.95 -6.10 7.15
N GLN A 81 -17.88 -5.29 7.23
CA GLN A 81 -17.69 -4.05 6.47
C GLN A 81 -17.43 -4.23 4.96
N PHE A 82 -17.12 -5.45 4.51
CA PHE A 82 -16.83 -5.75 3.11
C PHE A 82 -17.95 -6.57 2.44
N ALA A 83 -18.68 -7.36 3.24
CA ALA A 83 -19.74 -8.24 2.76
C ALA A 83 -20.94 -7.49 2.17
N GLU A 84 -21.22 -6.26 2.61
CA GLU A 84 -22.40 -5.50 2.15
C GLU A 84 -22.28 -5.00 0.69
N ASN A 85 -21.06 -4.86 0.14
CA ASN A 85 -20.84 -4.20 -1.15
C ASN A 85 -19.88 -4.96 -2.10
N ASP A 86 -19.62 -6.26 -1.86
CA ASP A 86 -18.72 -7.10 -2.68
C ASP A 86 -17.35 -6.42 -2.93
N ARG A 87 -16.81 -5.78 -1.87
CA ARG A 87 -15.53 -5.06 -1.94
C ARG A 87 -14.38 -6.05 -1.92
N CYS A 88 -13.89 -6.39 -3.10
CA CYS A 88 -12.88 -7.43 -3.28
C CYS A 88 -11.66 -7.00 -4.11
N ILE A 89 -11.70 -5.85 -4.78
CA ILE A 89 -10.61 -5.38 -5.64
C ILE A 89 -9.64 -4.56 -4.81
N HIS A 90 -8.41 -5.04 -4.64
CA HIS A 90 -7.41 -4.38 -3.83
C HIS A 90 -6.75 -3.21 -4.58
N LEU A 91 -6.64 -2.06 -3.91
CA LEU A 91 -6.21 -0.78 -4.50
C LEU A 91 -4.76 -0.41 -4.16
N GLY A 92 -4.11 -1.19 -3.29
CA GLY A 92 -2.71 -1.03 -2.92
C GLY A 92 -1.85 -2.24 -3.27
N VAL A 93 -0.64 -2.26 -2.75
CA VAL A 93 0.23 -3.43 -2.71
C VAL A 93 0.46 -3.78 -1.26
N ASP A 94 0.36 -5.07 -0.94
CA ASP A 94 0.75 -5.57 0.37
C ASP A 94 2.17 -6.10 0.34
N ILE A 95 2.97 -5.64 1.29
CA ILE A 95 4.33 -6.10 1.52
C ILE A 95 4.33 -6.90 2.81
N THR A 96 4.52 -8.22 2.73
CA THR A 96 4.58 -9.07 3.92
C THR A 96 5.86 -8.80 4.69
N LEU A 97 5.74 -8.39 5.95
CA LEU A 97 6.85 -7.91 6.78
C LEU A 97 6.67 -8.36 8.23
N LYS A 98 7.74 -8.33 9.02
CA LYS A 98 7.62 -8.57 10.47
C LYS A 98 7.13 -7.31 11.17
N ALA A 99 6.37 -7.47 12.27
CA ALA A 99 6.10 -6.35 13.17
C ALA A 99 7.41 -5.68 13.62
N ASN A 100 7.36 -4.37 13.83
CA ASN A 100 8.50 -3.48 14.10
C ASN A 100 9.48 -3.28 12.93
N THR A 101 9.18 -3.77 11.72
CA THR A 101 9.98 -3.43 10.54
C THR A 101 9.85 -1.93 10.24
N PRO A 102 10.95 -1.17 10.09
CA PRO A 102 10.88 0.26 9.79
C PRO A 102 10.47 0.52 8.34
N ILE A 103 9.64 1.55 8.15
CA ILE A 103 9.13 2.01 6.85
C ILE A 103 9.57 3.45 6.62
N TYR A 104 10.07 3.73 5.42
CA TYR A 104 10.70 5.01 5.07
C TYR A 104 9.98 5.72 3.93
N ALA A 105 10.03 7.05 3.93
CA ALA A 105 9.43 7.86 2.88
C ALA A 105 10.22 7.69 1.57
N PRO A 106 9.60 7.28 0.46
CA PRO A 106 10.31 7.13 -0.81
C PRO A 106 10.62 8.47 -1.48
N LEU A 107 9.90 9.52 -1.10
CA LEU A 107 9.83 10.81 -1.77
C LEU A 107 9.74 11.93 -0.72
N PRO A 108 10.13 13.17 -1.06
CA PRO A 108 9.81 14.29 -0.20
C PRO A 108 8.30 14.44 -0.11
N GLY A 109 7.79 14.76 1.06
CA GLY A 109 6.36 14.90 1.28
C GLY A 109 6.02 15.56 2.59
N ARG A 110 4.74 15.69 2.89
CA ARG A 110 4.24 16.22 4.16
C ARG A 110 3.11 15.34 4.67
N ILE A 111 2.87 15.36 5.98
CA ILE A 111 1.70 14.67 6.55
C ILE A 111 0.44 15.37 6.06
N HIS A 112 -0.34 14.70 5.22
CA HIS A 112 -1.68 15.12 4.89
C HIS A 112 -2.62 14.84 6.07
N SER A 113 -2.63 13.60 6.55
CA SER A 113 -3.41 13.16 7.71
C SER A 113 -2.93 11.80 8.23
N PHE A 114 -3.40 11.43 9.41
CA PHE A 114 -3.13 10.13 10.02
C PHE A 114 -4.26 9.78 10.99
N GLN A 115 -4.51 8.49 11.20
CA GLN A 115 -5.57 8.00 12.08
C GLN A 115 -5.27 6.57 12.54
N ASN A 116 -5.79 6.18 13.70
CA ASN A 116 -5.88 4.78 14.08
C ASN A 116 -7.25 4.23 13.67
N ASN A 117 -7.30 3.47 12.58
CA ASN A 117 -8.51 2.82 12.06
C ASN A 117 -8.72 1.47 12.77
N ASP A 118 -9.12 1.50 14.04
CA ASP A 118 -9.05 0.37 14.98
C ASP A 118 -10.19 -0.65 14.90
N LYS A 119 -11.04 -0.55 13.87
CA LYS A 119 -12.10 -1.54 13.65
C LYS A 119 -11.50 -2.89 13.23
N PRO A 120 -12.15 -4.01 13.58
CA PRO A 120 -11.71 -5.32 13.11
C PRO A 120 -11.62 -5.37 11.58
N PHE A 121 -10.49 -5.87 11.08
CA PHE A 121 -10.16 -5.99 9.65
C PHE A 121 -10.04 -4.64 8.90
N ASP A 122 -9.91 -3.53 9.60
CA ASP A 122 -9.59 -2.21 9.04
C ASP A 122 -8.06 -2.00 9.03
N TYR A 123 -7.57 -0.81 8.67
CA TYR A 123 -6.13 -0.56 8.52
C TYR A 123 -5.32 -0.53 9.82
N GLY A 124 -5.94 -0.30 10.97
CA GLY A 124 -5.21 0.12 12.17
C GLY A 124 -4.50 1.47 11.97
N PRO A 125 -3.35 1.69 12.61
CA PRO A 125 -2.56 2.92 12.45
C PRO A 125 -2.18 3.19 10.99
N THR A 126 -2.59 4.35 10.49
CA THR A 126 -2.46 4.75 9.10
C THR A 126 -1.87 6.16 9.01
N ILE A 127 -0.88 6.32 8.14
CA ILE A 127 -0.29 7.62 7.82
C ILE A 127 -0.51 7.89 6.33
N ILE A 128 -0.88 9.12 5.99
CA ILE A 128 -1.02 9.58 4.60
C ILE A 128 -0.09 10.76 4.38
N LEU A 129 0.82 10.63 3.43
CA LEU A 129 1.69 11.70 2.98
C LEU A 129 1.15 12.31 1.70
N GLU A 130 1.21 13.64 1.57
CA GLU A 130 1.03 14.36 0.31
C GLU A 130 2.40 14.67 -0.32
N HIS A 131 2.43 14.67 -1.65
CA HIS A 131 3.64 14.84 -2.45
C HIS A 131 3.38 15.81 -3.60
N ASP A 132 4.37 16.66 -3.84
CA ASP A 132 4.44 17.49 -5.04
C ASP A 132 5.63 17.02 -5.88
N LEU A 133 5.37 16.55 -7.10
CA LEU A 133 6.35 16.10 -8.07
C LEU A 133 6.26 16.97 -9.34
N ASP A 134 7.37 17.51 -9.80
CA ASP A 134 7.36 18.57 -10.83
C ASP A 134 6.35 19.70 -10.48
N LYS A 135 5.98 20.55 -11.45
CA LYS A 135 5.08 21.70 -11.18
C LYS A 135 3.60 21.33 -11.04
N ASN A 136 3.18 20.18 -11.57
CA ASN A 136 1.75 19.89 -11.80
C ASN A 136 1.34 18.48 -11.37
N ILE A 137 2.16 17.74 -10.63
CA ILE A 137 1.82 16.38 -10.19
C ILE A 137 1.72 16.39 -8.68
N HIS A 138 0.49 16.44 -8.19
CA HIS A 138 0.17 16.35 -6.78
C HIS A 138 -0.52 15.02 -6.53
N PHE A 139 -0.11 14.29 -5.49
CA PHE A 139 -0.66 12.99 -5.16
C PHE A 139 -0.34 12.63 -3.71
N TYR A 140 -0.84 11.47 -3.28
CA TYR A 140 -0.72 11.01 -1.91
C TYR A 140 -0.21 9.58 -1.87
N THR A 141 0.45 9.22 -0.77
CA THR A 141 0.77 7.84 -0.43
C THR A 141 0.18 7.47 0.92
N LEU A 142 -0.47 6.32 1.00
CA LEU A 142 -1.06 5.76 2.22
C LEU A 142 -0.20 4.59 2.71
N TYR A 143 0.10 4.61 4.00
CA TYR A 143 0.84 3.59 4.74
C TYR A 143 -0.08 3.02 5.82
N GLY A 144 -0.69 1.87 5.55
CA GLY A 144 -1.60 1.18 6.48
C GLY A 144 -0.88 0.13 7.32
N HIS A 145 -1.57 -0.43 8.32
CA HIS A 145 -1.09 -1.51 9.18
C HIS A 145 0.21 -1.18 9.94
N LEU A 146 0.42 0.11 10.23
CA LEU A 146 1.53 0.54 11.07
C LEU A 146 1.26 0.23 12.56
N SER A 147 2.26 0.44 13.38
CA SER A 147 2.18 0.34 14.85
C SER A 147 1.65 1.64 15.45
N LEU A 148 1.03 1.56 16.62
CA LEU A 148 0.47 2.73 17.32
C LEU A 148 1.54 3.79 17.61
N ILE A 149 2.77 3.36 17.93
CA ILE A 149 3.89 4.26 18.18
C ILE A 149 4.26 5.11 16.95
N SER A 150 3.93 4.64 15.74
CA SER A 150 4.16 5.40 14.50
C SER A 150 3.34 6.69 14.44
N LEU A 151 2.21 6.76 15.16
CA LEU A 151 1.35 7.94 15.20
C LEU A 151 1.78 8.96 16.26
N GLU A 152 2.73 8.60 17.12
CA GLU A 152 3.20 9.50 18.18
C GLU A 152 3.99 10.68 17.59
N ASN A 153 3.75 11.87 18.14
CA ASN A 153 4.45 13.11 17.78
C ASN A 153 4.28 13.55 16.31
N LEU A 154 3.33 12.98 15.57
CA LEU A 154 2.99 13.45 14.23
C LEU A 154 2.14 14.72 14.28
N THR A 155 2.40 15.64 13.35
CA THR A 155 1.56 16.84 13.14
C THR A 155 1.25 17.00 11.66
N VAL A 156 -0.01 17.29 11.32
CA VAL A 156 -0.39 17.60 9.94
C VAL A 156 0.47 18.74 9.38
N GLY A 157 0.98 18.56 8.16
CA GLY A 157 1.92 19.46 7.50
C GLY A 157 3.40 19.23 7.83
N GLN A 158 3.73 18.31 8.75
CA GLN A 158 5.12 17.93 9.04
C GLN A 158 5.79 17.35 7.79
N SER A 159 6.97 17.87 7.44
CA SER A 159 7.73 17.42 6.26
C SER A 159 8.50 16.12 6.52
N PHE A 160 8.65 15.34 5.45
CA PHE A 160 9.47 14.15 5.36
C PHE A 160 10.42 14.28 4.17
N GLU A 161 11.69 13.99 4.39
CA GLU A 161 12.68 13.85 3.32
C GLU A 161 12.72 12.39 2.82
N PRO A 162 13.18 12.12 1.58
CA PRO A 162 13.43 10.78 1.10
C PRO A 162 14.35 9.99 2.06
N GLY A 163 13.97 8.76 2.38
CA GLY A 163 14.67 7.88 3.31
C GLY A 163 14.44 8.20 4.78
N GLN A 164 13.60 9.19 5.11
CA GLN A 164 13.21 9.46 6.50
C GLN A 164 12.22 8.40 7.01
N LEU A 165 12.38 7.98 8.26
CA LEU A 165 11.49 7.02 8.91
C LEU A 165 10.07 7.59 9.02
N VAL A 166 9.11 6.88 8.44
CA VAL A 166 7.66 7.17 8.52
C VAL A 166 7.03 6.47 9.71
N GLY A 167 7.43 5.22 9.98
CA GLY A 167 6.88 4.44 11.08
C GLY A 167 7.39 3.01 11.09
N TYR A 168 6.71 2.15 11.84
CA TYR A 168 7.04 0.73 11.97
C TYR A 168 5.79 -0.12 11.75
N ILE A 169 5.94 -1.30 11.15
CA ILE A 169 4.84 -2.25 10.95
C ILE A 169 4.23 -2.69 12.29
N GLY A 170 2.90 -2.68 12.36
CA GLY A 170 2.13 -3.06 13.53
C GLY A 170 2.04 -4.58 13.72
N SER A 171 1.83 -4.97 14.96
CA SER A 171 1.46 -6.34 15.33
C SER A 171 -0.03 -6.62 15.07
N LYS A 172 -0.41 -7.91 15.05
CA LYS A 172 -1.82 -8.33 14.89
C LYS A 172 -2.77 -7.70 15.92
N SER A 173 -2.27 -7.35 17.11
CA SER A 173 -3.08 -6.73 18.16
C SER A 173 -3.42 -5.25 17.92
N GLU A 174 -2.76 -4.59 16.99
CA GLU A 174 -2.94 -3.14 16.76
C GLU A 174 -3.22 -2.78 15.29
N ASN A 175 -2.90 -3.63 14.32
CA ASN A 175 -3.02 -3.33 12.90
C ASN A 175 -4.39 -3.68 12.28
N GLY A 176 -5.44 -3.81 13.10
CA GLY A 176 -6.76 -4.26 12.66
C GLY A 176 -6.96 -5.79 12.68
N GLY A 177 -6.02 -6.56 13.25
CA GLY A 177 -6.16 -8.02 13.36
C GLY A 177 -5.59 -8.79 12.17
N TRP A 178 -4.77 -8.15 11.34
CA TRP A 178 -4.14 -8.77 10.18
C TRP A 178 -2.76 -9.37 10.54
N SER A 179 -2.33 -10.39 9.79
CA SER A 179 -0.91 -10.78 9.81
C SER A 179 -0.04 -9.55 9.49
N PRO A 180 1.09 -9.29 10.17
CA PRO A 180 1.91 -8.11 9.93
C PRO A 180 2.31 -7.95 8.45
N HIS A 181 2.00 -6.78 7.88
CA HIS A 181 2.34 -6.38 6.51
C HIS A 181 2.21 -4.86 6.39
N LEU A 182 2.75 -4.29 5.32
CA LEU A 182 2.44 -2.91 4.91
C LEU A 182 1.38 -2.94 3.83
N HIS A 183 0.27 -2.21 4.00
CA HIS A 183 -0.56 -1.79 2.87
C HIS A 183 0.00 -0.46 2.34
N PHE A 184 0.51 -0.46 1.11
CA PHE A 184 1.04 0.74 0.47
C PHE A 184 0.21 1.10 -0.76
N GLN A 185 -0.29 2.33 -0.82
CA GLN A 185 -1.19 2.77 -1.88
C GLN A 185 -0.83 4.17 -2.37
N ILE A 186 -0.89 4.38 -3.68
CA ILE A 186 -0.81 5.71 -4.30
C ILE A 186 -2.24 6.19 -4.53
N ILE A 187 -2.52 7.47 -4.30
CA ILE A 187 -3.84 8.07 -4.46
C ILE A 187 -3.68 9.39 -5.21
N SER A 188 -4.40 9.60 -6.30
CA SER A 188 -4.33 10.83 -7.10
C SER A 188 -5.11 11.99 -6.48
N ASP A 189 -6.22 11.69 -5.80
CA ASP A 189 -7.11 12.67 -5.16
C ASP A 189 -7.72 12.05 -3.89
N MET A 190 -7.63 12.77 -2.78
CA MET A 190 -8.15 12.32 -1.48
C MET A 190 -9.68 12.41 -1.35
N ASP A 191 -10.40 12.98 -2.31
CA ASP A 191 -11.85 13.17 -2.27
C ASP A 191 -12.33 13.89 -0.97
N ASN A 192 -11.49 14.79 -0.45
CA ASN A 192 -11.64 15.47 0.86
C ASN A 192 -11.63 14.53 2.09
N MET A 193 -11.27 13.26 1.93
CA MET A 193 -11.09 12.32 3.05
C MET A 193 -9.83 12.63 3.86
N LYS A 194 -9.82 12.23 5.13
CA LYS A 194 -8.69 12.39 6.05
C LYS A 194 -8.57 11.18 6.96
N GLY A 195 -7.34 10.75 7.24
CA GLY A 195 -7.02 9.65 8.13
C GLY A 195 -7.31 8.25 7.56
N ASP A 196 -8.07 8.17 6.47
CA ASP A 196 -8.49 6.94 5.83
C ASP A 196 -8.76 7.19 4.34
N TYR A 197 -8.64 6.14 3.53
CA TYR A 197 -9.01 6.10 2.13
C TYR A 197 -9.29 4.65 1.70
N PRO A 198 -10.29 4.36 0.85
CA PRO A 198 -10.60 2.99 0.47
C PRO A 198 -9.38 2.20 -0.03
N GLY A 199 -9.06 1.10 0.64
CA GLY A 199 -8.03 0.13 0.23
C GLY A 199 -8.54 -0.99 -0.65
N VAL A 200 -9.87 -1.14 -0.67
CA VAL A 200 -10.58 -2.11 -1.49
C VAL A 200 -11.80 -1.47 -2.14
N ALA A 201 -12.04 -1.80 -3.41
CA ALA A 201 -13.19 -1.37 -4.19
C ALA A 201 -14.14 -2.54 -4.47
N SER A 202 -15.41 -2.20 -4.72
CA SER A 202 -16.35 -3.13 -5.35
C SER A 202 -15.91 -3.44 -6.79
N LYS A 203 -16.40 -4.54 -7.36
CA LYS A 203 -16.16 -4.84 -8.79
C LYS A 203 -16.71 -3.76 -9.72
N ILE A 204 -17.81 -3.12 -9.34
CA ILE A 204 -18.47 -2.07 -10.14
C ILE A 204 -17.61 -0.81 -10.16
N ASP A 205 -17.01 -0.45 -9.02
CA ASP A 205 -16.20 0.77 -8.89
C ASP A 205 -14.73 0.57 -9.25
N ALA A 206 -14.31 -0.69 -9.47
CA ALA A 206 -12.93 -1.10 -9.69
C ALA A 206 -12.20 -0.23 -10.71
N LEU A 207 -12.81 -0.01 -11.89
CA LEU A 207 -12.18 0.77 -12.96
C LEU A 207 -11.91 2.22 -12.51
N THR A 208 -12.89 2.86 -11.87
CA THR A 208 -12.76 4.23 -11.37
C THR A 208 -11.73 4.32 -10.26
N MET A 209 -11.76 3.38 -9.32
CA MET A 209 -10.88 3.38 -8.16
C MET A 209 -9.43 3.06 -8.53
N LEU A 210 -9.19 2.14 -9.47
CA LEU A 210 -7.83 1.85 -9.98
C LEU A 210 -7.28 3.00 -10.84
N HIS A 211 -8.13 3.82 -11.45
CA HIS A 211 -7.68 5.05 -12.12
C HIS A 211 -7.24 6.11 -11.08
N LYS A 212 -7.91 6.18 -9.94
CA LYS A 212 -7.53 7.06 -8.81
C LYS A 212 -6.35 6.54 -8.01
N CYS A 213 -6.18 5.23 -7.94
CA CYS A 213 -5.15 4.57 -7.17
C CYS A 213 -4.23 3.80 -8.13
N PRO A 214 -3.24 4.46 -8.76
CA PRO A 214 -2.36 3.79 -9.70
C PRO A 214 -1.44 2.80 -8.99
N ASP A 215 -0.87 1.87 -9.77
CA ASP A 215 -0.03 0.78 -9.27
C ASP A 215 1.14 1.28 -8.39
N PRO A 216 1.17 0.92 -7.10
CA PRO A 216 2.26 1.31 -6.19
C PRO A 216 3.65 0.83 -6.61
N GLN A 217 3.76 -0.15 -7.51
CA GLN A 217 5.04 -0.55 -8.11
C GLN A 217 5.74 0.58 -8.85
N LEU A 218 5.02 1.63 -9.27
CA LEU A 218 5.58 2.86 -9.81
C LEU A 218 6.55 3.56 -8.83
N ILE A 219 6.40 3.31 -7.53
CA ILE A 219 7.29 3.80 -6.47
C ILE A 219 8.16 2.67 -5.91
N LEU A 220 7.60 1.47 -5.71
CA LEU A 220 8.33 0.35 -5.09
C LEU A 220 9.43 -0.23 -5.99
N GLY A 221 9.29 -0.09 -7.32
CA GLY A 221 10.29 -0.53 -8.29
C GLY A 221 10.45 -2.05 -8.42
N PHE A 222 9.50 -2.84 -7.90
CA PHE A 222 9.55 -4.31 -7.95
C PHE A 222 8.19 -4.94 -8.31
N PRO A 223 8.16 -5.95 -9.21
CA PRO A 223 9.24 -6.36 -10.11
C PRO A 223 9.73 -5.20 -10.98
N GLU A 224 10.99 -5.25 -11.41
CA GLU A 224 11.49 -4.27 -12.38
C GLU A 224 10.63 -4.36 -13.64
N LYS A 225 9.75 -3.37 -13.85
CA LYS A 225 9.00 -3.27 -15.10
C LYS A 225 9.96 -2.75 -16.17
N PRO A 226 9.98 -3.35 -17.38
CA PRO A 226 10.83 -2.88 -18.45
C PRO A 226 10.51 -1.41 -18.77
N VAL A 227 11.53 -0.56 -18.80
CA VAL A 227 11.40 0.83 -19.26
C VAL A 227 11.02 0.79 -20.74
N ILE A 228 9.77 1.13 -21.06
CA ILE A 228 9.34 1.29 -22.45
C ILE A 228 9.80 2.68 -22.89
N TYR A 229 10.85 2.71 -23.74
CA TYR A 229 11.32 3.92 -24.44
C TYR A 229 10.41 4.27 -25.62
#